data_AF-K7WTQ5-F1
#
_entry.id   AF-K7WTQ5-F1
#
_cell.length_a   1.000
_cell.length_b   1.000
_cell.length_c   1.000
_cell.angle_alpha   90.00
_cell.angle_beta   90.00
_cell.angle_gamma   90.00
#
_symmetry.space_group_name_H-M   'P 1'
#
loop_
_entity.id
_entity.type
_entity.pdbx_description
1 polymer ?
#
loop_
_entity_poly.entity_id
_entity_poly.type
_entity_poly.pdbx_seq_one_letter_code
_entity_poly.pdbx_strand_id
1 'polypeptide(L)'
;MLNQPISTVLTQVQQNLKQLYGEQLEKLILYGSQARGTAQPDSDIDILIVLKDVFNYSQESEKISQLIADLCLEYNVLISCAFANSEQLENHDSGFFRNVRKDGLVI
;
A
#
# COMPACT_ATOMS: atom_id res chain seq x y z
N MET A 1 7.96 13.98 19.92
CA MET A 1 7.94 12.84 19.01
C MET A 1 8.02 13.40 17.60
N LEU A 2 8.99 12.99 16.79
CA LEU A 2 9.19 13.55 15.45
C LEU A 2 8.13 12.94 14.53
N ASN A 3 7.14 13.75 14.10
CA ASN A 3 6.29 13.38 12.97
C ASN A 3 7.19 13.32 11.73
N GLN A 4 7.55 12.11 11.32
CA GLN A 4 8.28 11.91 10.07
C GLN A 4 7.35 12.24 8.89
N PRO A 5 7.85 12.88 7.82
CA PRO A 5 7.04 13.13 6.64
C PRO A 5 6.50 11.79 6.08
N ILE A 6 5.21 11.75 5.77
CA ILE A 6 4.59 10.57 5.13
C ILE A 6 5.37 10.10 3.90
N SER A 7 5.96 11.04 3.15
CA SER A 7 6.80 10.75 1.99
C SER A 7 8.00 9.85 2.33
N THR A 8 8.59 9.98 3.52
CA THR A 8 9.68 9.12 3.97
C THR A 8 9.19 7.69 4.19
N VAL A 9 8.04 7.53 4.85
CA VAL A 9 7.42 6.21 5.06
C VAL A 9 7.08 5.55 3.73
N LEU A 10 6.44 6.28 2.82
CA LEU A 10 6.10 5.78 1.49
C LEU A 10 7.34 5.36 0.69
N THR A 11 8.42 6.14 0.79
CA THR A 11 9.70 5.79 0.14
C THR A 11 10.24 4.47 0.69
N GLN A 12 10.20 4.26 2.01
CA GLN A 12 10.67 3.02 2.62
C GLN A 12 9.81 1.83 2.23
N VAL A 13 8.48 1.96 2.27
CA VAL A 13 7.58 0.90 1.80
C VAL A 13 7.87 0.56 0.35
N GLN A 14 7.99 1.57 -0.52
CA GLN A 14 8.26 1.38 -1.93
C GLN A 14 9.58 0.64 -2.18
N GLN A 15 10.65 1.04 -1.51
CA GLN A 15 11.97 0.41 -1.66
C GLN A 15 11.95 -1.05 -1.19
N ASN A 16 11.40 -1.31 -0.01
CA ASN A 16 11.36 -2.66 0.55
C ASN A 16 10.47 -3.60 -0.28
N LEU A 17 9.29 -3.14 -0.72
CA LEU A 17 8.41 -3.96 -1.56
C LEU A 17 8.99 -4.18 -2.96
N LYS A 18 9.65 -3.17 -3.56
CA LYS A 18 10.37 -3.36 -4.84
C LYS A 18 11.48 -4.39 -4.70
N GLN A 19 12.23 -4.37 -3.60
CA GLN A 19 13.27 -5.37 -3.35
C GLN A 19 12.68 -6.77 -3.13
N LEU A 20 11.57 -6.88 -2.41
CA LEU A 20 10.93 -8.16 -2.08
C LEU A 20 10.29 -8.84 -3.30
N TYR A 21 9.64 -8.05 -4.17
CA TYR A 21 8.85 -8.56 -5.29
C TYR A 21 9.56 -8.45 -6.64
N GLY A 22 10.53 -7.56 -6.78
CA GLY A 22 11.24 -7.34 -8.03
C GLY A 22 10.27 -7.06 -9.18
N GLU A 23 10.40 -7.82 -10.26
CA GLU A 23 9.57 -7.68 -11.46
C GLU A 23 8.10 -8.03 -11.24
N GLN A 24 7.74 -8.74 -10.16
CA GLN A 24 6.35 -9.08 -9.84
C GLN A 24 5.55 -7.89 -9.35
N LEU A 25 6.21 -6.87 -8.79
CA LEU A 25 5.53 -5.66 -8.36
C LEU A 25 5.23 -4.79 -9.57
N GLU A 26 3.94 -4.68 -9.92
CA GLU A 26 3.53 -3.83 -11.03
C GLU A 26 3.33 -2.38 -10.58
N LYS A 27 2.55 -2.17 -9.52
CA LYS A 27 2.21 -0.83 -9.01
C LYS A 27 2.08 -0.86 -7.50
N LEU A 28 2.41 0.27 -6.88
CA LEU A 28 2.01 0.61 -5.52
C LEU A 28 1.11 1.84 -5.59
N ILE A 29 -0.05 1.76 -4.94
CA ILE A 29 -1.03 2.83 -4.98
C ILE A 29 -1.38 3.22 -3.55
N LEU A 30 -1.05 4.46 -3.16
CA LEU A 30 -1.60 5.07 -1.97
C LEU A 30 -3.08 5.38 -2.22
N TYR A 31 -3.95 4.93 -1.34
CA TYR A 31 -5.37 5.28 -1.39
C TYR A 31 -5.84 5.82 -0.04
N GLY A 32 -7.16 5.90 0.15
CA GLY A 32 -7.72 6.28 1.45
C GLY A 32 -7.62 7.79 1.75
N SER A 33 -7.62 8.13 3.03
CA SER A 33 -7.65 9.54 3.48
C SER A 33 -6.38 10.30 3.12
N GLN A 34 -5.22 9.62 3.10
CA GLN A 34 -3.94 10.19 2.74
C GLN A 34 -3.91 10.62 1.27
N ALA A 35 -4.37 9.76 0.36
CA ALA A 35 -4.46 10.10 -1.06
C ALA A 35 -5.45 11.23 -1.34
N ARG A 36 -6.57 11.28 -0.61
CA ARG A 36 -7.60 12.35 -0.74
C ARG A 36 -7.23 13.68 -0.10
N GLY A 37 -6.14 13.74 0.68
CA GLY A 37 -5.80 14.93 1.46
C GLY A 37 -6.77 15.23 2.62
N THR A 38 -7.54 14.24 3.05
CA THR A 38 -8.49 14.36 4.18
C THR A 38 -8.00 13.63 5.43
N ALA A 39 -6.72 13.24 5.45
CA ALA A 39 -6.10 12.54 6.57
C ALA A 39 -6.04 13.42 7.83
N GLN A 40 -6.27 12.78 8.96
CA GLN A 40 -6.03 13.31 10.29
C GLN A 40 -4.67 12.81 10.82
N PRO A 41 -4.12 13.41 11.89
CA PRO A 41 -2.80 13.03 12.41
C PRO A 41 -2.64 11.54 12.78
N ASP A 42 -3.74 10.85 13.08
CA ASP A 42 -3.81 9.44 13.46
C ASP A 42 -4.31 8.54 12.31
N SER A 43 -4.44 9.07 11.09
CA SER A 43 -4.91 8.30 9.94
C SER A 43 -3.89 7.31 9.44
N ASP A 44 -4.38 6.11 9.15
CA ASP A 44 -3.64 5.02 8.52
C ASP A 44 -3.07 5.42 7.16
N ILE A 45 -2.03 4.70 6.75
CA ILE A 45 -1.44 4.74 5.42
C ILE A 45 -1.93 3.50 4.66
N ASP A 46 -2.91 3.71 3.79
CA ASP A 46 -3.54 2.66 3.00
C ASP A 46 -2.82 2.45 1.66
N ILE A 47 -2.27 1.25 1.45
CA ILE A 47 -1.47 0.91 0.25
C ILE A 47 -2.06 -0.30 -0.47
N LEU A 48 -2.38 -0.15 -1.75
CA LEU A 48 -2.71 -1.26 -2.63
C LEU A 48 -1.45 -1.71 -3.36
N ILE A 49 -1.08 -2.97 -3.17
CA ILE A 49 0.01 -3.65 -3.84
C ILE A 49 -0.55 -4.39 -5.04
N VAL A 50 -0.12 -3.99 -6.25
CA VAL A 50 -0.54 -4.61 -7.49
C VAL A 50 0.54 -5.54 -7.98
N LEU A 51 0.23 -6.83 -8.04
CA LEU A 51 1.13 -7.88 -8.53
C LEU A 51 0.72 -8.33 -9.94
N LYS A 52 1.70 -8.66 -10.78
CA LYS A 52 1.45 -9.11 -12.16
C LYS A 52 0.72 -10.45 -12.22
N ASP A 53 1.19 -11.41 -11.41
CA ASP A 53 0.74 -12.79 -11.46
C ASP A 53 -0.35 -13.10 -10.44
N VAL A 54 -0.97 -14.27 -10.59
CA VAL A 54 -1.90 -14.82 -9.59
C VAL A 54 -1.14 -15.10 -8.30
N PHE A 55 -1.71 -14.67 -7.18
CA PHE A 55 -1.13 -14.84 -5.85
C PHE A 55 -2.15 -15.39 -4.86
N ASN A 56 -1.68 -15.96 -3.76
CA ASN A 56 -2.51 -16.32 -2.63
C ASN A 56 -2.48 -15.18 -1.60
N TYR A 57 -3.63 -14.56 -1.34
CA TYR A 57 -3.71 -13.39 -0.46
C TYR A 57 -3.13 -13.66 0.94
N SER A 58 -3.42 -14.82 1.53
CA SER A 58 -2.93 -15.16 2.87
C SER A 58 -1.41 -15.29 2.90
N GLN A 59 -0.83 -15.92 1.87
CA GLN A 59 0.62 -16.08 1.75
C GLN A 59 1.31 -14.73 1.55
N GLU A 60 0.76 -13.86 0.71
CA GLU A 60 1.33 -12.53 0.48
C GLU A 60 1.22 -11.64 1.71
N SER A 61 0.09 -11.71 2.43
CA SER A 61 -0.09 -11.01 3.70
C SER A 61 0.91 -11.47 4.76
N GLU A 62 1.13 -12.79 4.89
CA GLU A 62 2.13 -13.35 5.80
C GLU A 62 3.54 -12.93 5.39
N LYS A 63 3.86 -12.98 4.09
CA LYS A 63 5.17 -12.64 3.53
C LYS A 63 5.61 -11.21 3.83
N ILE A 64 4.70 -10.24 3.79
CA ILE A 64 5.02 -8.83 4.08
C ILE A 64 4.82 -8.45 5.56
N SER A 65 4.20 -9.32 6.37
CA SER A 65 3.72 -8.97 7.71
C SER A 65 4.81 -8.38 8.61
N GLN A 66 5.97 -9.05 8.71
CA GLN A 66 7.08 -8.59 9.53
C GLN A 66 7.66 -7.26 9.02
N LEU A 67 7.86 -7.14 7.71
CA LEU A 67 8.36 -5.92 7.08
C LEU A 67 7.46 -4.71 7.41
N ILE A 68 6.14 -4.88 7.23
CA ILE A 68 5.19 -3.81 7.49
C ILE A 68 5.12 -3.48 8.98
N ALA A 69 5.14 -4.48 9.85
CA ALA A 69 5.17 -4.28 11.31
C ALA A 69 6.40 -3.49 11.76
N ASP A 70 7.58 -3.80 11.21
CA ASP A 70 8.82 -3.09 11.53
C ASP A 70 8.73 -1.61 11.12
N LEU A 71 8.21 -1.31 9.93
CA LEU A 71 8.00 0.06 9.47
C LEU A 71 6.95 0.81 10.30
N CYS A 72 5.85 0.15 10.68
CA CYS A 72 4.86 0.75 11.58
C CYS A 72 5.48 1.18 12.92
N LEU A 73 6.35 0.33 13.49
CA LEU A 73 7.03 0.60 14.76
C LEU A 73 8.11 1.68 14.61
N GLU A 74 8.93 1.61 13.56
CA GLU A 74 10.03 2.55 13.31
C GLU A 74 9.50 3.98 13.13
N TYR A 75 8.41 4.14 12.37
CA TYR A 75 7.86 5.44 12.02
C TYR A 75 6.69 5.88 12.92
N ASN A 76 6.26 5.02 13.85
CA ASN A 76 5.12 5.24 14.73
C ASN A 76 3.85 5.62 13.94
N VAL A 77 3.51 4.79 12.95
CA VAL A 77 2.34 4.92 12.05
C VAL A 77 1.63 3.58 11.91
N LEU A 78 0.41 3.58 11.37
CA LEU A 78 -0.29 2.37 10.95
C LEU A 78 -0.30 2.28 9.42
N ILE A 79 0.27 1.20 8.87
CA ILE A 79 0.28 0.91 7.44
C ILE A 79 -0.65 -0.28 7.19
N SER A 80 -1.63 -0.08 6.33
CA SER A 80 -2.62 -1.09 5.93
C SER A 80 -2.39 -1.47 4.48
N CYS A 81 -2.13 -2.76 4.20
CA CYS A 81 -1.87 -3.24 2.85
C CYS A 81 -3.02 -4.09 2.32
N ALA A 82 -3.43 -3.80 1.09
CA ALA A 82 -4.30 -4.66 0.29
C ALA A 82 -3.54 -5.16 -0.94
N PHE A 83 -4.02 -6.24 -1.55
CA PHE A 83 -3.44 -6.81 -2.76
C PHE A 83 -4.48 -6.89 -3.87
N ALA A 84 -4.01 -6.68 -5.10
CA ALA A 84 -4.77 -6.95 -6.31
C ALA A 84 -3.82 -7.36 -7.44
N ASN A 85 -4.36 -7.95 -8.49
CA ASN A 85 -3.69 -7.96 -9.80
C ASN A 85 -4.28 -6.88 -10.71
N SER A 86 -3.67 -6.69 -11.87
CA SER A 86 -4.06 -5.62 -12.80
C SER A 86 -5.46 -5.82 -13.36
N GLU A 87 -5.88 -7.07 -13.60
CA GLU A 87 -7.24 -7.38 -14.03
C GLU A 87 -8.28 -6.94 -12.97
N GLN A 88 -8.04 -7.23 -11.69
CA GLN A 88 -8.90 -6.80 -10.60
C GLN A 88 -8.94 -5.27 -10.49
N LEU A 89 -7.78 -4.62 -10.56
CA LEU A 89 -7.70 -3.16 -10.49
C LEU A 89 -8.44 -2.49 -11.65
N GLU A 90 -8.43 -3.07 -12.85
CA GLU A 90 -9.06 -2.48 -14.03
C GLU A 90 -10.55 -2.81 -14.13
N ASN A 91 -10.92 -4.08 -13.91
CA ASN A 91 -12.22 -4.60 -14.30
C ASN A 91 -13.19 -4.84 -13.14
N HIS A 92 -12.71 -4.98 -11.89
CA HIS A 92 -13.64 -5.17 -10.77
C HIS A 92 -14.33 -3.86 -10.40
N ASP A 93 -15.66 -3.90 -10.38
CA ASP A 93 -16.52 -2.76 -10.04
C ASP A 93 -17.03 -2.81 -8.60
N SER A 94 -16.10 -2.92 -7.64
CA SER A 94 -16.41 -2.74 -6.23
C SER A 94 -16.24 -1.28 -5.81
N GLY A 95 -16.91 -0.86 -4.73
CA GLY A 95 -16.72 0.48 -4.17
C GLY A 95 -15.26 0.76 -3.80
N PHE A 96 -14.55 -0.28 -3.35
CA PHE A 96 -13.11 -0.24 -3.09
C PHE A 96 -12.32 0.12 -4.36
N PHE A 97 -12.43 -0.66 -5.44
CA PHE A 97 -11.65 -0.41 -6.65
C PHE A 97 -12.06 0.88 -7.37
N ARG A 98 -13.33 1.29 -7.31
CA ARG A 98 -13.75 2.61 -7.80
C ARG A 98 -13.04 3.75 -7.08
N ASN A 99 -12.95 3.67 -5.75
CA ASN A 99 -12.27 4.70 -4.95
C ASN A 99 -10.76 4.70 -5.22
N VAL A 100 -10.13 3.53 -5.32
CA VAL A 100 -8.70 3.42 -5.66
C VAL A 100 -8.43 4.01 -7.05
N ARG A 101 -9.23 3.69 -8.06
CA ARG A 101 -9.05 4.24 -9.42
C ARG A 101 -9.29 5.76 -9.48
N LYS A 102 -10.21 6.27 -8.66
CA LYS A 102 -10.61 7.69 -8.68
C LYS A 102 -9.62 8.58 -7.93
N ASP A 103 -9.24 8.18 -6.72
CA ASP A 103 -8.50 9.03 -5.79
C ASP A 103 -7.09 8.51 -5.50
N GLY A 104 -6.73 7.31 -5.97
CA GLY A 104 -5.44 6.68 -5.68
C GLY A 104 -4.26 7.36 -6.38
N LEU A 105 -3.13 7.37 -5.70
CA LEU A 105 -1.86 7.94 -6.19
C LEU A 105 -0.84 6.82 -6.37
N VAL A 106 -0.28 6.69 -7.57
CA VAL A 106 0.82 5.75 -7.82
C VAL A 106 2.09 6.31 -7.16
N ILE A 107 2.75 5.51 -6.34
CA ILE A 107 3.92 5.92 -5.52
C ILE A 107 5.20 5.20 -5.89
#